data_AF-A0A9P6WCU1-F1
#
_entry.id   AF-A0A9P6WCU1-F1
#
_cell.length_a   1.000
_cell.length_b   1.000
_cell.length_c   1.000
_cell.angle_alpha   90.00
_cell.angle_beta   90.00
_cell.angle_gamma   90.00
#
_symmetry.space_group_name_H-M   'P 1'
#
loop_
_entity.id
_entity.type
_entity.pdbx_description
1 polymer ?
#
loop_
_entity_poly.entity_id
_entity_poly.type
_entity_poly.pdbx_seq_one_letter_code
_entity_poly.pdbx_strand_id
1 'polypeptide(L)'
;MQKRNYRGIKRNNSPVDIVLEYSVSQEYLTKMLSISVRSCSCQKNVVNLIKPLNQVRYKRTKSKNSSGITPQTQRIITQLSVLSARKKQPKMLKLSKEDLIKHQTIQTAWKTYQDILKQERQESLKLQYNKIDEAMNVLQEVSPKLYKQANVDESGKIFPMELRVPTDFPPRKIWYHEYKKQ
;
A
#
# COMPACT_ATOMS: atom_id res chain seq x y z
N MET A 1 -20.38 -42.40 -11.76
CA MET A 1 -19.46 -41.75 -10.81
C MET A 1 -18.06 -41.74 -11.40
N GLN A 2 -17.60 -40.60 -11.93
CA GLN A 2 -16.27 -40.46 -12.54
C GLN A 2 -15.29 -39.86 -11.52
N LYS A 3 -14.27 -40.64 -11.15
CA LYS A 3 -13.20 -40.22 -10.24
C LYS A 3 -12.20 -39.33 -10.99
N ARG A 4 -12.09 -38.05 -10.63
CA ARG A 4 -11.03 -37.16 -11.16
C ARG A 4 -9.73 -37.43 -10.41
N ASN A 5 -8.71 -37.85 -11.16
CA ASN A 5 -7.33 -38.02 -10.72
C ASN A 5 -6.66 -36.66 -10.52
N TYR A 6 -6.22 -36.34 -9.30
CA TYR A 6 -5.32 -35.23 -9.04
C TYR A 6 -3.87 -35.72 -9.24
N ARG A 7 -3.25 -35.34 -10.36
CA ARG A 7 -1.78 -35.48 -10.53
C ARG A 7 -1.11 -34.29 -9.87
N GLY A 8 -0.36 -34.54 -8.80
CA GLY A 8 0.49 -33.55 -8.14
C GLY A 8 1.59 -33.05 -9.07
N ILE A 9 1.64 -31.74 -9.26
CA ILE A 9 2.71 -31.05 -9.99
C ILE A 9 3.91 -30.94 -9.04
N LYS A 10 4.96 -31.73 -9.28
CA LYS A 10 6.26 -31.57 -8.60
C LYS A 10 6.92 -30.31 -9.15
N ARG A 11 7.09 -29.29 -8.30
CA ARG A 11 7.87 -28.08 -8.62
C ARG A 11 9.35 -28.42 -8.46
N ASN A 12 10.09 -28.48 -9.56
CA ASN A 12 11.54 -28.50 -9.52
C ASN A 12 12.03 -27.07 -9.29
N ASN A 13 12.13 -26.68 -8.02
CA ASN A 13 12.72 -25.40 -7.65
C ASN A 13 14.24 -25.53 -7.73
N SER A 14 14.88 -24.66 -8.52
CA SER A 14 16.33 -24.52 -8.52
C SER A 14 16.80 -23.99 -7.14
N PRO A 15 17.97 -24.40 -6.61
CA PRO A 15 18.43 -23.98 -5.28
C PRO A 15 18.70 -22.46 -5.16
N VAL A 16 18.79 -21.73 -6.28
CA VAL A 16 19.18 -20.32 -6.29
C VAL A 16 17.97 -19.40 -6.00
N ASP A 17 16.76 -19.84 -6.34
CA ASP A 17 15.54 -19.03 -6.19
C ASP A 17 14.99 -19.01 -4.75
N ILE A 18 15.36 -19.99 -3.92
CA ILE A 18 14.86 -20.13 -2.53
C ILE A 18 15.60 -19.19 -1.57
N VAL A 19 16.84 -18.79 -1.89
CA VAL A 19 17.69 -18.02 -0.97
C VAL A 19 17.32 -16.54 -0.94
N LEU A 20 16.85 -15.97 -2.06
CA LEU A 20 16.51 -14.54 -2.15
C LEU A 20 15.16 -14.16 -1.53
N GLU A 21 14.19 -15.07 -1.46
CA GLU A 21 12.89 -14.78 -0.81
C GLU A 21 12.96 -14.84 0.73
N TYR A 22 13.90 -15.61 1.31
CA TYR A 22 14.01 -15.76 2.77
C TYR A 22 14.73 -14.59 3.46
N SER A 23 15.70 -13.95 2.81
CA SER A 23 16.47 -12.85 3.40
C SER A 23 15.64 -11.58 3.56
N VAL A 24 14.74 -11.29 2.61
CA VAL A 24 13.92 -10.06 2.63
C VAL A 24 12.85 -10.12 3.71
N SER A 25 12.31 -11.29 4.07
CA SER A 25 11.23 -11.40 5.06
C SER A 25 11.67 -11.25 6.52
N GLN A 26 12.94 -11.52 6.86
CA GLN A 26 13.44 -11.47 8.24
C GLN A 26 13.74 -10.04 8.73
N GLU A 27 14.09 -9.12 7.84
CA GLU A 27 14.42 -7.73 8.21
C GLU A 27 13.19 -6.87 8.57
N TYR A 28 12.00 -7.23 8.09
CA TYR A 28 10.75 -6.50 8.42
C TYR A 28 10.18 -6.88 9.80
N LEU A 29 10.45 -8.10 10.29
CA LEU A 29 9.93 -8.56 11.58
C LEU A 29 10.69 -7.98 12.78
N THR A 30 11.97 -7.65 12.64
CA THR A 30 12.80 -7.09 13.72
C THR A 30 12.58 -5.60 13.96
N LYS A 31 12.08 -4.85 12.97
CA LYS A 31 11.78 -3.41 13.13
C LYS A 31 10.44 -3.11 13.82
N MET A 32 9.57 -4.11 14.02
CA MET A 32 8.21 -3.89 14.56
C MET A 32 8.05 -4.15 16.08
N LEU A 33 9.11 -4.53 16.80
CA LEU A 33 9.02 -4.96 18.21
C LEU A 33 9.73 -4.05 19.24
N SER A 34 10.14 -2.83 18.91
CA SER A 34 10.95 -1.97 19.80
C SER A 34 10.30 -0.65 20.26
N ILE A 35 8.97 -0.60 20.42
CA ILE A 35 8.31 0.55 21.07
C ILE A 35 8.08 0.26 22.55
N SER A 36 9.07 0.70 23.33
CA SER A 36 9.14 0.75 24.78
C SER A 36 7.93 1.47 25.40
N VAL A 37 7.19 0.77 26.26
CA VAL A 37 6.10 1.32 27.07
C VAL A 37 6.72 1.91 28.35
N ARG A 38 6.84 3.23 28.44
CA ARG A 38 7.13 3.92 29.70
C ARG A 38 5.82 4.14 30.47
N SER A 39 5.69 3.45 31.60
CA SER A 39 4.70 3.76 32.63
C SER A 39 5.11 5.03 33.37
N CYS A 40 4.18 5.97 33.52
CA CYS A 40 4.37 7.12 34.42
C CYS A 40 3.20 7.14 35.39
N SER A 41 3.48 6.76 36.63
CA SER A 41 2.62 6.91 37.79
C SER A 41 2.93 8.26 38.46
N CYS A 42 1.91 9.07 38.71
CA CYS A 42 1.97 10.12 39.73
C CYS A 42 0.59 10.33 40.35
N GLN A 43 0.59 10.35 41.68
CA GLN A 43 -0.57 10.31 42.57
C GLN A 43 -1.14 11.71 42.87
N LYS A 44 -2.43 11.70 43.26
CA LYS A 44 -3.16 12.52 44.27
C LYS A 44 -3.09 14.05 44.20
N ASN A 45 -4.28 14.69 44.16
CA ASN A 45 -4.69 15.59 45.24
C ASN A 45 -6.20 15.85 45.30
N VAL A 46 -6.64 16.20 46.50
CA VAL A 46 -8.00 16.08 47.07
C VAL A 46 -8.67 17.45 47.17
N VAL A 47 -10.01 17.44 47.12
CA VAL A 47 -11.03 18.44 47.52
C VAL A 47 -11.00 19.88 46.95
N ASN A 48 -12.11 20.27 46.33
CA ASN A 48 -13.09 21.13 47.02
C ASN A 48 -14.45 21.18 46.30
N LEU A 49 -15.48 21.02 47.13
CA LEU A 49 -16.90 21.11 46.84
C LEU A 49 -17.30 22.59 46.92
N ILE A 50 -17.90 23.16 45.85
CA ILE A 50 -18.89 24.25 45.86
C ILE A 50 -19.52 24.30 44.46
N LYS A 51 -20.84 24.15 44.37
CA LYS A 51 -21.66 24.48 43.19
C LYS A 51 -22.26 25.87 43.40
N PRO A 52 -22.37 26.70 42.34
CA PRO A 52 -23.71 27.15 42.01
C PRO A 52 -24.04 27.21 40.50
N LEU A 53 -25.23 26.69 40.21
CA LEU A 53 -26.32 27.19 39.37
C LEU A 53 -26.01 27.93 38.05
N ASN A 54 -26.41 27.25 36.97
CA ASN A 54 -26.93 27.71 35.68
C ASN A 54 -26.77 29.20 35.33
N GLN A 55 -25.87 29.47 34.38
CA GLN A 55 -25.97 30.64 33.50
C GLN A 55 -26.04 30.16 32.06
N VAL A 56 -27.27 30.17 31.54
CA VAL A 56 -27.58 30.17 30.11
C VAL A 56 -27.14 31.51 29.54
N ARG A 57 -26.05 31.53 28.79
CA ARG A 57 -25.75 32.56 27.78
C ARG A 57 -24.62 32.04 26.89
N TYR A 58 -24.76 32.17 25.58
CA TYR A 58 -23.69 31.91 24.61
C TYR A 58 -22.51 32.88 24.83
N LYS A 59 -21.70 32.62 25.86
CA LYS A 59 -20.39 33.24 26.06
C LYS A 59 -19.40 32.47 25.21
N ARG A 60 -18.87 33.15 24.19
CA ARG A 60 -17.59 32.81 23.58
C ARG A 60 -16.60 32.52 24.70
N THR A 61 -16.14 31.27 24.82
CA THR A 61 -15.25 30.79 25.87
C THR A 61 -13.84 31.36 25.67
N LYS A 62 -13.66 32.66 25.94
CA LYS A 62 -12.37 33.13 26.46
C LYS A 62 -12.31 32.66 27.92
N SER A 63 -11.94 31.40 28.12
CA SER A 63 -11.60 30.93 29.47
C SER A 63 -10.44 31.79 29.96
N LYS A 64 -10.49 32.20 31.22
CA LYS A 64 -9.38 32.90 31.90
C LYS A 64 -8.07 32.08 31.95
N ASN A 65 -8.07 30.86 31.39
CA ASN A 65 -6.91 29.99 31.21
C ASN A 65 -6.33 30.02 29.77
N SER A 66 -6.87 30.85 28.86
CA SER A 66 -6.35 31.01 27.49
C SER A 66 -5.17 32.00 27.39
N SER A 67 -4.66 32.51 28.51
CA SER A 67 -3.60 33.53 28.57
C SER A 67 -2.18 32.98 28.36
N GLY A 68 -1.98 31.66 28.27
CA GLY A 68 -0.64 31.06 28.21
C GLY A 68 -0.12 30.71 26.81
N ILE A 69 -0.93 30.79 25.74
CA ILE A 69 -0.56 30.21 24.45
C ILE A 69 -0.92 31.16 23.30
N THR A 70 0.08 31.54 22.50
CA THR A 70 -0.10 32.38 21.30
C THR A 70 -1.04 31.69 20.30
N PRO A 71 -1.80 32.45 19.48
CA PRO A 71 -2.68 31.86 18.47
C PRO A 71 -1.95 31.00 17.44
N GLN A 72 -0.68 31.30 17.14
CA GLN A 72 0.17 30.47 16.27
C GLN A 72 0.48 29.12 16.93
N THR A 73 0.85 29.12 18.22
CA THR A 73 1.07 27.89 18.98
C THR A 73 -0.22 27.09 19.12
N GLN A 74 -1.38 27.73 19.25
CA GLN A 74 -2.68 27.03 19.22
C GLN A 74 -2.92 26.33 17.87
N ARG A 75 -2.59 26.96 16.73
CA ARG A 75 -2.68 26.31 15.41
C ARG A 75 -1.78 25.08 15.33
N ILE A 76 -0.55 25.18 15.81
CA ILE A 76 0.38 24.03 15.87
C ILE A 76 -0.21 22.94 16.77
N ILE A 77 -0.73 23.28 17.95
CA ILE A 77 -1.40 22.31 18.84
C ILE A 77 -2.60 21.67 18.16
N THR A 78 -3.39 22.41 17.38
CA THR A 78 -4.49 21.83 16.62
C THR A 78 -4.01 20.92 15.49
N GLN A 79 -2.95 21.27 14.76
CA GLN A 79 -2.34 20.41 13.74
C GLN A 79 -1.77 19.12 14.37
N LEU A 80 -1.06 19.24 15.48
CA LEU A 80 -0.57 18.10 16.26
C LEU A 80 -1.74 17.27 16.81
N SER A 81 -2.81 17.92 17.26
CA SER A 81 -4.03 17.24 17.67
C SER A 81 -4.68 16.53 16.48
N VAL A 82 -4.68 17.13 15.28
CA VAL A 82 -5.12 16.53 14.00
C VAL A 82 -4.43 15.20 13.74
N LEU A 83 -3.11 15.15 13.92
CA LEU A 83 -2.31 13.94 13.74
C LEU A 83 -2.41 12.96 14.92
N SER A 84 -2.68 13.44 16.14
CA SER A 84 -2.74 12.58 17.33
C SER A 84 -3.95 11.65 17.36
N ALA A 85 -3.76 10.38 17.78
CA ALA A 85 -4.82 9.38 17.92
C ALA A 85 -5.67 9.50 19.20
N ARG A 86 -5.26 10.38 20.15
CA ARG A 86 -5.65 10.40 21.57
C ARG A 86 -7.16 10.44 21.86
N LYS A 87 -8.00 10.86 20.91
CA LYS A 87 -9.48 10.87 21.01
C LYS A 87 -10.19 10.56 19.69
N LYS A 88 -9.47 9.98 18.73
CA LYS A 88 -9.95 9.79 17.35
C LYS A 88 -10.05 8.34 16.93
N GLN A 89 -9.26 7.47 17.57
CA GLN A 89 -9.38 6.05 17.35
C GLN A 89 -10.70 5.55 17.95
N PRO A 90 -11.53 4.83 17.18
CA PRO A 90 -12.71 4.17 17.74
C PRO A 90 -12.30 3.03 18.67
N LYS A 91 -13.28 2.47 19.39
CA LYS A 91 -13.04 1.23 20.14
C LYS A 91 -12.72 0.10 19.15
N MET A 92 -11.82 -0.78 19.55
CA MET A 92 -11.43 -1.94 18.75
C MET A 92 -12.65 -2.82 18.46
N LEU A 93 -12.80 -3.20 17.19
CA LEU A 93 -13.89 -4.07 16.74
C LEU A 93 -13.71 -5.46 17.36
N LYS A 94 -14.75 -5.95 18.05
CA LYS A 94 -14.79 -7.30 18.60
C LYS A 94 -15.71 -8.14 17.72
N LEU A 95 -15.14 -9.15 17.07
CA LEU A 95 -15.89 -10.09 16.23
C LEU A 95 -16.28 -11.31 17.05
N SER A 96 -17.40 -11.93 16.68
CA SER A 96 -17.74 -13.28 17.15
C SER A 96 -16.71 -14.28 16.62
N LYS A 97 -16.63 -15.48 17.22
CA LYS A 97 -15.72 -16.54 16.73
C LYS A 97 -16.07 -16.95 15.29
N GLU A 98 -17.37 -17.01 14.98
CA GLU A 98 -17.86 -17.36 13.65
C GLU A 98 -17.47 -16.29 12.62
N ASP A 99 -17.65 -15.01 12.94
CA ASP A 99 -17.32 -13.93 12.02
C ASP A 99 -15.81 -13.76 11.85
N LEU A 100 -15.03 -14.07 12.89
CA LEU A 100 -13.57 -14.14 12.77
C LEU A 100 -13.16 -15.22 11.76
N ILE A 101 -13.77 -16.41 11.82
CA ILE A 101 -13.51 -17.48 10.86
C ILE A 101 -13.91 -17.03 9.44
N LYS A 102 -15.11 -16.46 9.26
CA LYS A 102 -15.55 -15.92 7.96
C LYS A 102 -14.57 -14.87 7.41
N HIS A 103 -14.13 -13.94 8.25
CA HIS A 103 -13.15 -12.92 7.88
C HIS A 103 -11.84 -13.57 7.43
N GLN A 104 -11.31 -14.52 8.19
CA GLN A 104 -10.09 -15.25 7.83
C GLN A 104 -10.25 -15.98 6.49
N THR A 105 -11.37 -16.66 6.27
CA THR A 105 -11.65 -17.35 5.00
C THR A 105 -11.71 -16.39 3.81
N ILE A 106 -12.34 -15.22 3.97
CA ILE A 106 -12.37 -14.20 2.91
C ILE A 106 -10.96 -13.70 2.61
N GLN A 107 -10.15 -13.44 3.65
CA GLN A 107 -8.78 -12.98 3.47
C GLN A 107 -7.87 -14.03 2.81
N THR A 108 -7.99 -15.30 3.18
CA THR A 108 -7.20 -16.37 2.56
C THR A 108 -7.62 -16.60 1.11
N ALA A 109 -8.92 -16.56 0.80
CA ALA A 109 -9.44 -16.65 -0.55
C ALA A 109 -8.94 -15.48 -1.42
N TRP A 110 -9.00 -14.25 -0.90
CA TRP A 110 -8.49 -13.07 -1.59
C TRP A 110 -6.98 -13.16 -1.85
N LYS A 111 -6.21 -13.58 -0.85
CA LYS A 111 -4.76 -13.79 -1.02
C LYS A 111 -4.46 -14.80 -2.12
N THR A 112 -5.15 -15.94 -2.10
CA THR A 112 -5.02 -16.99 -3.12
C THR A 112 -5.34 -16.45 -4.51
N TYR A 113 -6.41 -15.66 -4.64
CA TYR A 113 -6.78 -15.02 -5.90
C TYR A 113 -5.71 -14.04 -6.39
N GLN A 114 -5.16 -13.21 -5.51
CA GLN A 114 -4.08 -12.29 -5.86
C GLN A 114 -2.80 -13.02 -6.29
N ASP A 115 -2.49 -14.15 -5.67
CA ASP A 115 -1.36 -14.99 -6.04
C ASP A 115 -1.54 -15.56 -7.47
N ILE A 116 -2.77 -15.99 -7.82
CA ILE A 116 -3.10 -16.44 -9.18
C ILE A 116 -2.89 -15.29 -10.18
N LEU A 117 -3.44 -14.11 -9.93
CA LEU A 117 -3.26 -12.95 -10.82
C LEU A 117 -1.78 -12.56 -10.99
N LYS A 118 -0.98 -12.69 -9.93
CA LYS A 118 0.47 -12.45 -9.99
C LYS A 118 1.16 -13.48 -10.88
N GLN A 119 0.80 -14.76 -10.74
CA GLN A 119 1.34 -15.84 -11.57
C GLN A 119 1.01 -15.63 -13.04
N GLU A 120 -0.24 -15.31 -13.38
CA GLU A 120 -0.67 -15.05 -14.76
C GLU A 120 0.09 -13.87 -15.39
N ARG A 121 0.30 -12.77 -14.65
CA ARG A 121 1.14 -11.66 -15.11
C ARG A 121 2.59 -12.08 -15.33
N GLN A 122 3.15 -12.87 -14.42
CA GLN A 122 4.54 -13.34 -14.53
C GLN A 122 4.73 -14.30 -15.71
N GLU A 123 3.79 -15.20 -15.94
CA GLU A 123 3.77 -16.09 -17.09
C GLU A 123 3.70 -15.31 -18.41
N SER A 124 2.85 -14.28 -18.45
CA SER A 124 2.74 -13.38 -19.61
C SER A 124 4.06 -12.64 -19.89
N LEU A 125 4.71 -12.11 -18.85
CA LEU A 125 6.02 -11.44 -18.98
C LEU A 125 7.12 -12.41 -19.42
N LYS A 126 7.12 -13.64 -18.90
CA LYS A 126 8.07 -14.69 -19.31
C LYS A 126 7.87 -15.05 -20.78
N LEU A 127 6.63 -15.18 -21.23
CA LEU A 127 6.32 -15.45 -22.62
C LEU A 127 6.81 -14.31 -23.52
N GLN A 128 6.53 -13.06 -23.16
CA GLN A 128 7.00 -11.88 -23.89
C GLN A 128 8.52 -11.86 -24.02
N TYR A 129 9.23 -12.12 -22.91
CA TYR A 129 10.69 -12.22 -22.91
C TYR A 129 11.20 -13.30 -23.86
N ASN A 130 10.67 -14.52 -23.77
CA ASN A 130 11.07 -15.62 -24.63
C ASN A 130 10.84 -15.29 -26.11
N LYS A 131 9.73 -14.62 -26.43
CA LYS A 131 9.44 -14.18 -27.81
C LYS A 131 10.39 -13.10 -28.31
N ILE A 132 10.78 -12.16 -27.45
CA ILE A 132 11.79 -11.15 -27.77
C ILE A 132 13.15 -11.82 -28.04
N ASP A 133 13.54 -12.79 -27.20
CA ASP A 133 14.80 -13.53 -27.35
C ASP A 133 14.83 -14.36 -28.65
N GLU A 134 13.78 -15.14 -28.91
CA GLU A 134 13.59 -15.86 -30.18
C GLU A 134 13.72 -14.93 -31.40
N ALA A 135 13.05 -13.76 -31.36
CA ALA A 135 13.09 -12.79 -32.45
C ALA A 135 14.47 -12.16 -32.64
N MET A 136 15.21 -11.90 -31.55
CA MET A 136 16.56 -11.34 -31.63
C MET A 136 17.57 -12.35 -32.15
N ASN A 137 17.44 -13.62 -31.80
CA ASN A 137 18.27 -14.70 -32.37
C ASN A 137 18.07 -14.78 -33.90
N VAL A 138 16.80 -14.75 -34.36
CA VAL A 138 16.49 -14.73 -35.81
C VAL A 138 17.05 -13.47 -36.49
N LEU A 139 16.92 -12.30 -35.86
CA LEU A 139 17.43 -11.05 -36.41
C LEU A 139 18.95 -11.07 -36.56
N GLN A 140 19.66 -11.69 -35.61
CA GLN A 140 21.11 -11.85 -35.65
C GLN A 140 21.55 -12.74 -36.82
N GLU A 141 20.84 -13.83 -37.06
CA GLU A 141 21.11 -14.75 -38.18
C GLU A 141 20.87 -14.09 -39.55
N VAL A 142 19.77 -13.33 -39.69
CA VAL A 142 19.38 -12.70 -40.96
C VAL A 142 20.20 -11.45 -41.25
N SER A 143 20.38 -10.56 -40.28
CA SER A 143 21.09 -9.28 -40.46
C SER A 143 21.80 -8.81 -39.19
N PRO A 144 23.11 -9.07 -39.08
CA PRO A 144 23.92 -8.62 -37.94
C PRO A 144 23.95 -7.10 -37.76
N LYS A 145 23.77 -6.33 -38.84
CA LYS A 145 23.76 -4.86 -38.79
C LYS A 145 22.53 -4.34 -38.06
N LEU A 146 21.34 -4.87 -38.35
CA LEU A 146 20.09 -4.47 -37.70
C LEU A 146 20.07 -4.93 -36.24
N TYR A 147 20.58 -6.13 -35.96
CA TYR A 147 20.73 -6.63 -34.59
C TYR A 147 21.55 -5.66 -33.71
N LYS A 148 22.70 -5.19 -34.21
CA LYS A 148 23.53 -4.20 -33.49
C LYS A 148 22.81 -2.89 -33.22
N GLN A 149 21.95 -2.44 -34.13
CA GLN A 149 21.16 -1.21 -33.96
C GLN A 149 20.01 -1.39 -32.97
N ALA A 150 19.39 -2.57 -32.94
CA ALA A 150 18.31 -2.88 -32.01
C ALA A 150 18.81 -3.09 -30.57
N ASN A 151 20.01 -3.65 -30.39
CA ASN A 151 20.63 -3.89 -29.08
C ASN A 151 21.41 -2.69 -28.54
N VAL A 152 21.06 -1.47 -28.94
CA VAL A 152 21.67 -0.24 -28.41
C VAL A 152 21.03 0.08 -27.06
N ASP A 153 21.84 0.47 -26.08
CA ASP A 153 21.37 0.86 -24.76
C ASP A 153 20.39 2.02 -24.83
N GLU A 154 19.19 1.80 -24.32
CA GLU A 154 18.09 2.77 -24.30
C GLU A 154 18.11 3.65 -23.04
N SER A 155 19.29 3.85 -22.45
CA SER A 155 19.46 4.64 -21.24
C SER A 155 19.04 6.10 -21.51
N GLY A 156 17.99 6.55 -20.82
CA GLY A 156 17.42 7.88 -21.01
C GLY A 156 16.12 7.92 -21.82
N LYS A 157 15.60 6.79 -22.31
CA LYS A 157 14.22 6.75 -22.82
C LYS A 157 13.22 6.92 -21.69
N ILE A 158 12.25 7.80 -21.90
CA ILE A 158 11.19 8.12 -20.94
C ILE A 158 9.85 7.78 -21.59
N PHE A 159 8.89 7.32 -20.79
CA PHE A 159 7.51 7.21 -21.26
C PHE A 159 6.98 8.62 -21.63
N PRO A 160 6.30 8.76 -22.78
CA PRO A 160 5.74 10.03 -23.19
C PRO A 160 4.63 10.46 -22.22
N MET A 161 4.54 11.76 -21.93
CA MET A 161 3.55 12.32 -20.98
C MET A 161 2.10 12.09 -21.42
N GLU A 162 1.87 11.93 -22.72
CA GLU A 162 0.53 11.64 -23.26
C GLU A 162 0.04 10.22 -22.96
N LEU A 163 0.94 9.30 -22.57
CA LEU A 163 0.58 7.96 -22.12
C LEU A 163 0.05 8.03 -20.68
N ARG A 164 -1.25 8.30 -20.56
CA ARG A 164 -1.92 8.50 -19.26
C ARG A 164 -2.26 7.18 -18.57
N VAL A 165 -2.32 7.23 -17.24
CA VAL A 165 -2.88 6.15 -16.41
C VAL A 165 -4.39 6.07 -16.64
N PRO A 166 -4.98 4.85 -16.78
CA PRO A 166 -6.42 4.68 -16.89
C PRO A 166 -7.18 5.36 -15.74
N THR A 167 -8.35 5.91 -16.06
CA THR A 167 -9.23 6.62 -15.10
C THR A 167 -10.55 5.87 -14.98
N ASP A 168 -11.25 6.03 -13.85
CA ASP A 168 -12.52 5.32 -13.58
C ASP A 168 -13.64 5.69 -14.58
N PHE A 169 -13.67 6.95 -15.02
CA PHE A 169 -14.64 7.45 -15.99
C PHE A 169 -13.94 8.15 -17.15
N PRO A 170 -14.40 7.95 -18.39
CA PRO A 170 -13.75 8.56 -19.55
C PRO A 170 -13.91 10.08 -19.55
N PRO A 171 -12.93 10.82 -20.10
CA PRO A 171 -13.06 12.26 -20.32
C PRO A 171 -14.10 12.57 -21.40
N ARG A 172 -14.54 13.85 -21.48
CA ARG A 172 -15.49 14.33 -22.50
C ARG A 172 -15.05 14.02 -23.94
N LYS A 173 -13.75 14.09 -24.21
CA LYS A 173 -13.15 13.68 -25.49
C LYS A 173 -12.26 12.46 -25.23
N ILE A 174 -12.74 11.29 -25.65
CA ILE A 174 -12.11 9.98 -25.38
C ILE A 174 -10.74 9.88 -26.09
N TRP A 175 -10.68 10.33 -27.33
CA TRP A 175 -9.49 10.25 -28.16
C TRP A 175 -9.25 11.54 -28.95
N TYR A 176 -7.99 11.93 -29.08
CA TYR A 176 -7.57 13.08 -29.86
C TYR A 176 -7.04 12.62 -31.22
N HIS A 177 -7.83 12.78 -32.27
CA HIS A 177 -7.40 12.49 -33.65
C HIS A 177 -6.46 13.57 -34.21
N GLU A 178 -6.57 14.80 -33.71
CA GLU A 178 -5.81 15.96 -34.16
C GLU A 178 -4.53 16.13 -33.31
N TYR A 179 -3.48 15.37 -33.62
CA TYR A 179 -2.17 15.53 -32.99
C TYR A 179 -1.18 16.20 -33.96
N LYS A 180 -0.27 17.01 -33.42
CA LYS A 180 0.84 17.56 -34.21
C LYS A 180 2.00 16.57 -34.19
N LYS A 181 2.54 16.25 -35.36
CA LYS A 181 3.78 15.47 -35.47
C LYS A 181 4.93 16.37 -35.02
N GLN A 182 5.59 15.98 -33.93
CA GLN A 182 6.83 16.61 -33.48
C GLN A 182 8.01 16.16 -34.34
#